data_AF-A0A534CLY6-F1
#
_entry.id   AF-A0A534CLY6-F1
#
_cell.length_a   1.000
_cell.length_b   1.000
_cell.length_c   1.000
_cell.angle_alpha   90.00
_cell.angle_beta   90.00
_cell.angle_gamma   90.00
#
_symmetry.space_group_name_H-M   'P 1'
#
loop_
_entity.id
_entity.type
_entity.pdbx_description
1 polymer ?
#
loop_
_entity_poly.entity_id
_entity_poly.type
_entity_poly.pdbx_seq_one_letter_code
_entity_poly.pdbx_strand_id
1 'polypeptide(L)'
;ASLSTPGTFDEDTMDSQHYGGLSLFAVLPGPKPPPETFEELILTARSLNDRLQGELQDEQGSPLTPARIALLRARLGAGAGA
;
A
#
# COMPACT_ATOMS: atom_id res chain seq x y z
N ALA A 1 -2.56 -2.32 -7.48
CA ALA A 1 -3.15 -3.40 -8.31
C ALA A 1 -4.48 -3.83 -7.70
N SER A 2 -5.44 -4.26 -8.53
CA SER A 2 -6.69 -4.86 -8.05
C SER A 2 -6.42 -6.20 -7.37
N LEU A 3 -7.22 -6.57 -6.38
CA LEU A 3 -7.21 -7.93 -5.82
C LEU A 3 -7.98 -8.94 -6.70
N SER A 4 -8.71 -8.46 -7.71
CA SER A 4 -9.35 -9.33 -8.71
C SER A 4 -8.32 -9.76 -9.76
N THR A 5 -8.24 -11.05 -10.07
CA THR A 5 -7.42 -11.56 -11.18
C THR A 5 -7.88 -10.95 -12.51
N PRO A 6 -6.98 -10.36 -13.34
CA PRO A 6 -5.52 -10.46 -13.33
C PRO A 6 -4.76 -9.36 -12.56
N GLY A 7 -5.45 -8.46 -11.86
CA GLY A 7 -4.87 -7.40 -11.03
C GLY A 7 -4.80 -6.02 -11.70
N THR A 8 -5.25 -5.92 -12.95
CA THR A 8 -5.30 -4.68 -13.74
C THR A 8 -6.61 -3.93 -13.56
N PHE A 9 -6.58 -2.63 -13.86
CA PHE A 9 -7.77 -1.79 -14.00
C PHE A 9 -7.94 -1.46 -15.49
N ASP A 10 -9.17 -1.43 -15.96
CA ASP A 10 -9.53 -0.93 -17.28
C ASP A 10 -10.18 0.44 -17.08
N GLU A 11 -9.48 1.50 -17.46
CA GLU A 11 -9.88 2.89 -17.20
C GLU A 11 -11.22 3.25 -17.84
N ASP A 12 -11.57 2.62 -18.97
CA ASP A 12 -12.82 2.89 -19.70
C ASP A 12 -14.05 2.29 -19.02
N THR A 13 -13.87 1.27 -18.17
CA THR A 13 -14.98 0.50 -17.57
C THR A 13 -14.95 0.46 -16.05
N MET A 14 -13.86 0.91 -15.41
CA MET A 14 -13.64 0.75 -13.97
C MET A 14 -14.66 1.45 -13.08
N ASP A 15 -15.37 2.46 -13.58
CA ASP A 15 -16.43 3.17 -12.87
C ASP A 15 -17.68 2.28 -12.65
N SER A 16 -17.90 1.32 -13.53
CA SER A 16 -19.01 0.36 -13.47
C SER A 16 -18.63 -0.99 -12.84
N GLN A 17 -17.33 -1.23 -12.60
CA GLN A 17 -16.83 -2.47 -12.04
C GLN A 17 -16.76 -2.46 -10.52
N HIS A 18 -16.84 -3.64 -9.91
CA HIS A 18 -16.60 -3.84 -8.49
C HIS A 18 -15.25 -4.50 -8.26
N TYR A 19 -14.43 -3.89 -7.41
CA TYR A 19 -13.14 -4.42 -7.00
C TYR A 19 -13.18 -4.76 -5.50
N GLY A 20 -12.93 -6.03 -5.17
CA GLY A 20 -12.95 -6.50 -3.78
C GLY A 20 -11.82 -5.95 -2.89
N GLY A 21 -10.87 -5.23 -3.49
CA GLY A 21 -9.84 -4.49 -2.77
C GLY A 21 -8.69 -4.07 -3.66
N LEU A 22 -7.73 -3.39 -3.04
CA LEU A 22 -6.54 -2.87 -3.68
C LEU A 22 -5.30 -3.36 -2.93
N SER A 23 -4.31 -3.83 -3.66
CA SER A 23 -2.95 -4.04 -3.15
C SER A 23 -2.07 -2.85 -3.55
N LEU A 24 -1.45 -2.21 -2.56
CA LEU A 24 -0.42 -1.20 -2.74
C LEU A 24 0.93 -1.79 -2.33
N PHE A 25 1.96 -1.52 -3.12
CA PHE A 25 3.31 -1.98 -2.87
C PHE A 25 4.32 -0.97 -3.40
N ALA A 26 5.50 -0.94 -2.79
CA ALA A 26 6.66 -0.20 -3.26
C ALA A 26 7.83 -1.16 -3.43
N VAL A 27 8.52 -1.07 -4.57
CA VAL A 27 9.72 -1.85 -4.85
C VAL A 27 10.95 -1.04 -4.43
N LEU A 28 11.84 -1.68 -3.67
CA LEU A 28 13.03 -1.06 -3.12
C LEU A 28 14.27 -1.92 -3.47
N PRO A 29 15.41 -1.30 -3.85
CA PRO A 29 15.64 0.14 -3.97
C PRO A 29 14.91 0.74 -5.18
N GLY A 30 14.41 1.97 -5.01
CA GLY A 30 13.74 2.74 -6.05
C GLY A 30 14.38 4.12 -6.23
N PRO A 31 13.77 5.04 -6.99
CA PRO A 31 14.30 6.38 -7.23
C PRO A 31 14.30 7.29 -5.99
N LYS A 32 13.53 6.93 -4.95
CA LYS A 32 13.46 7.64 -3.66
C LYS A 32 14.06 6.77 -2.55
N PRO A 33 14.59 7.39 -1.48
CA PRO A 33 15.03 6.67 -0.28
C PRO A 33 13.91 5.80 0.31
N PRO A 34 14.23 4.56 0.78
CA PRO A 34 13.25 3.65 1.35
C PRO A 34 12.33 4.26 2.43
N PRO A 35 12.82 5.06 3.40
CA PRO A 35 11.95 5.66 4.41
C PRO A 35 10.95 6.64 3.80
N GLU A 36 11.39 7.45 2.82
CA GLU A 36 10.54 8.43 2.14
C GLU A 36 9.45 7.72 1.32
N THR A 37 9.83 6.71 0.53
CA THR A 37 8.87 5.89 -0.23
C THR A 37 7.82 5.23 0.67
N PHE A 38 8.21 4.80 1.87
CA PHE A 38 7.27 4.19 2.81
C PHE A 38 6.29 5.20 3.40
N GLU A 39 6.73 6.40 3.77
CA GLU A 39 5.79 7.43 4.24
C GLU A 39 4.78 7.81 3.15
N GLU A 40 5.23 7.93 1.90
CA GLU A 40 4.33 8.16 0.77
C GLU A 40 3.33 7.02 0.58
N LEU A 41 3.79 5.76 0.67
CA LEU A 41 2.93 4.58 0.58
C LEU A 41 1.83 4.59 1.65
N ILE A 42 2.19 4.89 2.91
CA ILE A 42 1.22 4.96 4.02
C ILE A 42 0.24 6.12 3.82
N LEU A 43 0.72 7.28 3.37
CA LEU A 43 -0.12 8.43 3.07
C LEU A 43 -1.14 8.11 1.96
N THR A 44 -0.69 7.52 0.85
CA THR A 44 -1.57 7.09 -0.25
C THR A 44 -2.59 6.06 0.23
N ALA A 45 -2.16 5.06 1.01
CA ALA A 45 -3.05 4.03 1.54
C ALA A 45 -4.16 4.62 2.41
N ARG A 46 -3.82 5.54 3.33
CA ARG A 46 -4.80 6.25 4.18
C ARG A 46 -5.76 7.10 3.37
N SER A 47 -5.24 7.89 2.42
CA SER A 47 -6.08 8.72 1.56
C SER A 47 -7.07 7.91 0.74
N LEU A 48 -6.66 6.76 0.20
CA LEU A 48 -7.57 5.85 -0.50
C LEU A 48 -8.59 5.23 0.44
N ASN A 49 -8.18 4.82 1.65
CA ASN A 49 -9.10 4.28 2.64
C ASN A 49 -10.19 5.28 3.04
N ASP A 50 -9.81 6.54 3.25
CA ASP A 50 -10.75 7.61 3.59
C ASP A 50 -11.73 7.89 2.44
N ARG A 51 -11.33 7.69 1.19
CA ARG A 51 -12.20 7.91 0.02
C ARG A 51 -13.10 6.71 -0.29
N LEU A 52 -12.56 5.51 -0.16
CA LEU A 52 -13.22 4.25 -0.52
C LEU A 52 -13.96 3.61 0.66
N GLN A 53 -13.76 4.11 1.88
CA GLN A 53 -14.37 3.61 3.12
C GLN A 53 -14.12 2.11 3.32
N GLY A 54 -12.88 1.69 3.06
CA GLY A 54 -12.44 0.30 3.19
C GLY A 54 -11.78 -0.02 4.54
N GLU A 55 -11.05 -1.13 4.55
CA GLU A 55 -10.16 -1.51 5.65
C GLU A 55 -8.70 -1.50 5.18
N LEU A 56 -7.83 -0.88 5.98
CA LEU A 56 -6.39 -0.96 5.75
C LEU A 56 -5.82 -2.20 6.42
N GLN A 57 -5.20 -3.05 5.61
CA GLN A 57 -4.60 -4.30 6.03
C GLN A 57 -3.11 -4.35 5.64
N ASP A 58 -2.33 -5.13 6.38
CA ASP A 58 -0.95 -5.47 6.05
C ASP A 58 -0.85 -6.64 5.07
N GLU A 59 0.36 -7.11 4.77
CA GLU A 59 0.58 -8.16 3.78
C GLU A 59 0.02 -9.54 4.18
N GLN A 60 -0.36 -9.72 5.45
CA GLN A 60 -1.01 -10.93 5.95
C GLN A 60 -2.54 -10.78 6.00
N GLY A 61 -3.11 -9.66 5.54
CA GLY A 61 -4.53 -9.37 5.66
C GLY A 61 -4.96 -8.96 7.07
N SER A 62 -4.01 -8.67 7.98
CA SER A 62 -4.31 -8.20 9.33
C SER A 62 -4.46 -6.68 9.37
N PRO A 63 -5.23 -6.10 10.30
CA PRO A 63 -5.38 -4.65 10.38
C PRO A 63 -4.03 -3.91 10.46
N LEU A 64 -3.86 -2.88 9.62
CA LEU A 64 -2.63 -2.09 9.57
C LEU A 64 -2.58 -1.11 10.76
N THR A 65 -2.14 -1.60 11.91
CA THR A 65 -2.08 -0.83 13.16
C THR A 65 -0.91 0.18 13.17
N PRO A 66 -0.97 1.23 14.02
CA PRO A 66 0.16 2.14 14.22
C PRO A 66 1.46 1.43 14.65
N ALA A 67 1.34 0.39 15.49
CA ALA A 67 2.48 -0.43 15.92
C ALA A 67 3.10 -1.19 14.75
N ARG A 68 2.27 -1.75 13.85
CA ARG A 68 2.73 -2.43 12.64
C ARG A 68 3.47 -1.48 11.69
N ILE A 69 2.95 -0.27 11.50
CA ILE A 69 3.60 0.78 10.69
C ILE A 69 4.96 1.16 11.28
N ALA A 70 5.04 1.38 12.60
CA ALA A 70 6.30 1.71 13.26
C ALA A 70 7.35 0.60 13.10
N LEU A 71 6.95 -0.67 13.19
CA LEU A 71 7.82 -1.81 12.96
C LEU A 71 8.37 -1.83 11.52
N LEU A 72 7.51 -1.64 10.52
CA LEU A 72 7.91 -1.60 9.11
C LEU A 72 8.88 -0.45 8.83
N ARG A 73 8.60 0.74 9.38
CA ARG A 73 9.47 1.91 9.28
C ARG A 73 10.86 1.64 9.86
N ALA A 74 10.93 1.03 11.05
CA ALA A 74 12.21 0.69 11.68
C ALA A 74 13.03 -0.29 10.83
N ARG A 75 12.38 -1.28 10.20
CA ARG A 75 13.05 -2.25 9.32
C ARG A 75 13.68 -1.59 8.09
N LEU A 76 13.04 -0.57 7.53
CA LEU A 76 13.57 0.17 6.38
C LEU A 76 14.78 1.03 6.76
N GLY A 77 14.78 1.61 7.96
CA GLY A 77 15.92 2.35 8.49
C GLY A 77 17.14 1.46 8.78
N ALA A 78 16.92 0.22 9.19
CA ALA A 78 18.01 -0.74 9.48
C ALA A 78 18.64 -1.36 8.22
N GLY A 79 17.92 -1.40 7.10
CA GLY A 79 18.37 -2.05 5.85
C GLY A 79 18.99 -1.12 4.81
N ALA A 80 18.90 0.20 4.97
CA ALA A 80 19.37 1.18 3.98
C ALA A 80 20.87 1.54 4.10
N GLY A 81 21.65 0.75 4.83
CA GLY A 81 23.06 1.00 5.13
C GLY A 81 24.00 -0.21 4.97
N ALA A 82 23.63 -1.18 4.13
CA ALA A 82 24.49 -2.31 3.76
C ALA A 82 24.73 -2.34 2.24
#